data_AF-A0A7E6CZ27-F1
#
_entry.id   AF-A0A7E6CZ27-F1
#
_cell.length_a   1.000
_cell.length_b   1.000
_cell.length_c   1.000
_cell.angle_alpha   90.00
_cell.angle_beta   90.00
_cell.angle_gamma   90.00
#
_symmetry.space_group_name_H-M   'P 1'
#
loop_
_entity.id
_entity.type
_entity.pdbx_description
1 polymer ?
#
loop_
_entity_poly.entity_id
_entity_poly.type
_entity_poly.pdbx_seq_one_letter_code
_entity_poly.pdbx_strand_id
1 'polypeptide(L)'
;MATIDQVEEENEEAGPSTSQGGFKRKMDSGSPHTEGRLRKHARGTSSSIYEKLFLTGEGSDVQIRALGEVWNLHKAYLCQSGYFASMFSGAWREATMNTIDLQMPDENIDSEALHEVLGSLYQSPVYIPPRHVVSILATASMLQLDELIRQCGEVMKETATVYTVCSYYHSAESYGLPNIRTLCFQWLLDNLMTHRSDEVLLRQLSPDVMKELIASSELLVMEVEMDVYAMLKKWMYLQLQPGWRGPRRALLPDANLWLARSKRESGGTPFLETQEGRAFVPVFQNLRLAYIICDLQSARIIEQDALIPAAWLTPVYEDQQLALVQAKQSKGVGPIDIHVPNFPVYSMRCGYHLLKEGRCRWLWAILNFDWDLVVCYANRRIIFKRSTRNKSHGLGISLLWQRKVAFRLCVVSLDITGRATFRKSTEYQVLSLGRDEDLEVVNLEDQDVVFPIYVACNFLYIPREGRSSE
;
A
#
# COMPACT_ATOMS: atom_id res chain seq x y z
N MET A 1 10.33 20.50 9.53
CA MET A 1 11.20 20.93 8.40
C MET A 1 12.50 20.16 8.48
N ALA A 2 12.75 19.24 7.54
CA ALA A 2 14.05 18.59 7.41
C ALA A 2 15.06 19.59 6.83
N THR A 3 16.21 19.77 7.49
CA THR A 3 17.33 20.54 6.92
C THR A 3 18.15 19.58 6.05
N ILE A 4 18.22 19.87 4.75
CA ILE A 4 18.95 19.07 3.76
C ILE A 4 20.22 19.84 3.41
N ASP A 5 21.39 19.28 3.74
CA ASP A 5 22.66 19.72 3.16
C ASP A 5 23.02 18.76 2.02
N GLN A 6 22.77 19.17 0.78
CA GLN A 6 23.33 18.54 -0.41
C GLN A 6 24.75 19.07 -0.63
N VAL A 7 25.74 18.18 -0.63
CA VAL A 7 27.08 18.47 -1.14
C VAL A 7 27.26 17.57 -2.37
N GLU A 8 27.07 18.13 -3.56
CA GLU A 8 27.43 17.50 -4.84
C GLU A 8 28.88 17.90 -5.16
N GLU A 9 29.77 16.92 -5.25
CA GLU A 9 31.10 17.09 -5.88
C GLU A 9 30.94 16.67 -7.35
N GLU A 10 31.04 17.64 -8.27
CA GLU A 10 31.10 17.43 -9.72
C GLU A 10 32.48 16.86 -10.11
N ASN A 11 32.51 15.79 -10.89
CA ASN A 11 33.70 15.34 -11.63
C ASN A 11 33.45 15.53 -13.12
N GLU A 12 34.40 16.21 -13.78
CA GLU A 12 34.41 16.60 -15.18
C GLU A 12 34.43 15.39 -16.14
N GLU A 13 33.64 15.50 -17.21
CA GLU A 13 33.62 14.60 -18.37
C GLU A 13 34.88 14.77 -19.25
N ALA A 14 35.35 13.65 -19.83
CA ALA A 14 36.16 13.65 -21.04
C ALA A 14 35.41 12.91 -22.16
N GLY A 15 35.34 13.56 -23.32
CA GLY A 15 34.48 13.23 -24.46
C GLY A 15 34.85 11.99 -25.30
N PRO A 16 34.15 11.81 -26.46
CA PRO A 16 33.83 10.50 -27.03
C PRO A 16 34.81 10.05 -28.13
N SER A 17 34.83 8.74 -28.41
CA SER A 17 35.37 8.22 -29.68
C SER A 17 34.48 7.12 -30.27
N THR A 18 34.29 7.24 -31.57
CA THR A 18 33.48 6.45 -32.49
C THR A 18 34.25 5.24 -33.02
N SER A 19 33.56 4.11 -33.28
CA SER A 19 33.87 3.28 -34.45
C SER A 19 32.78 2.22 -34.71
N GLN A 20 32.25 2.25 -35.94
CA GLN A 20 31.49 1.17 -36.57
C GLN A 20 32.41 0.01 -36.98
N GLY A 21 31.87 -1.20 -37.01
CA GLY A 21 32.51 -2.34 -37.67
C GLY A 21 31.55 -3.53 -37.77
N GLY A 22 30.88 -3.69 -38.91
CA GLY A 22 30.05 -4.85 -39.20
C GLY A 22 30.85 -6.01 -39.81
N PHE A 23 30.44 -7.26 -39.55
CA PHE A 23 30.75 -8.40 -40.43
C PHE A 23 29.59 -9.41 -40.45
N LYS A 24 29.16 -9.71 -41.69
CA LYS A 24 28.21 -10.77 -42.09
C LYS A 24 28.99 -12.03 -42.48
N ARG A 25 28.52 -13.23 -42.09
CA ARG A 25 28.53 -14.51 -42.85
C ARG A 25 27.81 -15.59 -42.00
N LYS A 26 26.61 -16.04 -42.37
CA LYS A 26 26.19 -17.13 -43.30
C LYS A 26 26.23 -18.56 -42.68
N MET A 27 25.04 -19.17 -42.73
CA MET A 27 24.57 -20.52 -42.41
C MET A 27 25.54 -21.69 -42.65
N ASP A 28 25.41 -22.75 -41.82
CA ASP A 28 24.99 -24.06 -42.32
C ASP A 28 24.25 -24.88 -41.24
N SER A 29 23.59 -25.93 -41.71
CA SER A 29 22.42 -26.65 -41.23
C SER A 29 22.75 -28.01 -40.61
N GLY A 30 21.83 -28.54 -39.79
CA GLY A 30 21.87 -29.94 -39.35
C GLY A 30 20.95 -30.25 -38.16
N SER A 31 19.69 -30.61 -38.42
CA SER A 31 18.81 -31.34 -37.49
C SER A 31 18.99 -32.86 -37.68
N PRO A 32 18.59 -33.71 -36.72
CA PRO A 32 17.21 -34.23 -36.72
C PRO A 32 16.58 -34.29 -35.30
N HIS A 33 15.37 -33.76 -35.12
CA HIS A 33 14.11 -34.50 -34.90
C HIS A 33 14.06 -35.47 -33.71
N THR A 34 13.29 -35.13 -32.66
CA THR A 34 11.92 -35.66 -32.37
C THR A 34 11.42 -35.15 -31.03
N GLU A 35 10.50 -34.15 -31.01
CA GLU A 35 9.63 -33.88 -29.84
C GLU A 35 8.44 -32.92 -30.11
N GLY A 36 8.28 -32.37 -31.32
CA GLY A 36 7.33 -31.28 -31.58
C GLY A 36 5.88 -31.66 -31.94
N ARG A 37 5.46 -32.93 -31.94
CA ARG A 37 4.17 -33.32 -32.56
C ARG A 37 2.96 -33.37 -31.61
N LEU A 38 3.18 -33.37 -30.30
CA LEU A 38 2.10 -33.48 -29.30
C LEU A 38 1.44 -32.14 -28.91
N ARG A 39 2.09 -30.99 -29.17
CA ARG A 39 1.55 -29.66 -28.78
C ARG A 39 0.61 -29.00 -29.79
N LYS A 40 0.60 -29.42 -31.06
CA LYS A 40 -0.21 -28.77 -32.12
C LYS A 40 -1.64 -29.31 -32.24
N HIS A 41 -1.91 -30.56 -31.82
CA HIS A 41 -3.25 -31.15 -31.96
C HIS A 41 -4.25 -30.66 -30.90
N ALA A 42 -3.79 -30.31 -29.68
CA ALA A 42 -4.68 -29.83 -28.62
C ALA A 42 -5.29 -28.45 -28.89
N ARG A 43 -4.57 -27.55 -29.59
CA ARG A 43 -5.06 -26.18 -29.90
C ARG A 43 -6.08 -26.14 -31.04
N GLY A 44 -6.05 -27.08 -31.98
CA GLY A 44 -6.98 -27.11 -33.11
C GLY A 44 -8.37 -27.63 -32.74
N THR A 45 -8.43 -28.60 -31.82
CA THR A 45 -9.69 -29.20 -31.37
C THR A 45 -10.47 -28.27 -30.44
N SER A 46 -9.81 -27.56 -29.52
CA SER A 46 -10.49 -26.62 -28.60
C SER A 46 -11.10 -25.41 -29.31
N SER A 47 -10.42 -24.85 -30.32
CA SER A 47 -10.95 -23.72 -31.11
C SER A 47 -12.20 -24.13 -31.91
N SER A 48 -12.21 -25.34 -32.48
CA SER A 48 -13.39 -25.85 -33.19
C SER A 48 -14.54 -26.20 -32.26
N ILE A 49 -14.26 -26.59 -31.01
CA ILE A 49 -15.29 -26.87 -30.00
C ILE A 49 -15.96 -25.57 -29.55
N TYR A 50 -15.18 -24.54 -29.23
CA TYR A 50 -15.72 -23.25 -28.82
C TYR A 50 -16.62 -22.64 -29.90
N GLU A 51 -16.16 -22.63 -31.16
CA GLU A 51 -16.92 -22.03 -32.26
C GLU A 51 -18.22 -22.80 -32.55
N LYS A 52 -18.17 -24.14 -32.64
CA LYS A 52 -19.36 -24.94 -32.99
C LYS A 52 -20.30 -25.22 -31.83
N LEU A 53 -19.80 -25.41 -30.62
CA LEU A 53 -20.65 -25.78 -29.49
C LEU A 53 -21.12 -24.54 -28.73
N PHE A 54 -20.24 -23.60 -28.43
CA PHE A 54 -20.61 -22.45 -27.62
C PHE A 54 -21.19 -21.30 -28.46
N LEU A 55 -20.50 -20.89 -29.54
CA LEU A 55 -20.97 -19.73 -30.33
C LEU A 55 -22.19 -20.05 -31.20
N THR A 56 -22.21 -21.20 -31.89
CA THR A 56 -23.36 -21.58 -32.74
C THR A 56 -24.43 -22.39 -32.02
N GLY A 57 -24.11 -23.02 -30.88
CA GLY A 57 -25.05 -23.82 -30.10
C GLY A 57 -25.41 -25.18 -30.73
N GLU A 58 -24.57 -25.71 -31.63
CA GLU A 58 -24.88 -26.98 -32.31
C GLU A 58 -25.00 -28.14 -31.31
N GLY A 59 -26.19 -28.76 -31.26
CA GLY A 59 -26.44 -29.92 -30.40
C GLY A 59 -26.73 -29.58 -28.93
N SER A 60 -27.05 -28.31 -28.61
CA SER A 60 -27.40 -27.87 -27.26
C SER A 60 -28.60 -28.65 -26.69
N ASP A 61 -28.51 -29.07 -25.43
CA ASP A 61 -29.55 -29.79 -24.69
C ASP A 61 -30.17 -28.95 -23.56
N VAL A 62 -29.72 -27.70 -23.40
CA VAL A 62 -30.25 -26.75 -22.42
C VAL A 62 -30.09 -25.30 -22.88
N GLN A 63 -31.06 -24.46 -22.52
CA GLN A 63 -31.04 -23.02 -22.74
C GLN A 63 -30.95 -22.29 -21.39
N ILE A 64 -30.01 -21.37 -21.26
CA ILE A 64 -29.89 -20.47 -20.10
C ILE A 64 -30.37 -19.08 -20.51
N ARG A 65 -31.23 -18.46 -19.71
CA ARG A 65 -31.75 -17.10 -19.91
C ARG A 65 -31.37 -16.23 -18.73
N ALA A 66 -30.69 -15.11 -18.99
CA ALA A 66 -30.25 -14.18 -17.95
C ALA A 66 -30.00 -12.81 -18.59
N LEU A 67 -30.16 -11.72 -17.84
CA LEU A 67 -29.77 -10.37 -18.29
C LEU A 67 -30.36 -9.95 -19.66
N GLY A 68 -31.53 -10.48 -20.03
CA GLY A 68 -32.18 -10.22 -21.32
C GLY A 68 -31.61 -11.01 -22.50
N GLU A 69 -30.64 -11.88 -22.27
CA GLU A 69 -29.97 -12.71 -23.26
C GLU A 69 -30.26 -14.21 -23.07
N VAL A 70 -29.94 -14.98 -24.11
CA VAL A 70 -30.25 -16.40 -24.21
C VAL A 70 -29.04 -17.16 -24.74
N TRP A 71 -28.57 -18.16 -24.00
CA TRP A 71 -27.46 -19.02 -24.38
C TRP A 71 -27.93 -20.46 -24.59
N ASN A 72 -27.61 -21.04 -25.74
CA ASN A 72 -27.85 -22.45 -26.05
C ASN A 72 -26.59 -23.24 -25.70
N LEU A 73 -26.68 -24.10 -24.68
CA LEU A 73 -25.53 -24.72 -24.02
C LEU A 73 -25.72 -26.23 -23.86
N HIS A 74 -24.71 -26.88 -23.29
CA HIS A 74 -24.63 -28.32 -23.12
C HIS A 74 -24.47 -28.65 -21.64
N LYS A 75 -25.39 -29.44 -21.06
CA LYS A 75 -25.35 -29.86 -19.66
C LYS A 75 -24.01 -30.51 -19.31
N ALA A 76 -23.45 -31.30 -20.22
CA ALA A 76 -22.14 -31.94 -20.04
C ALA A 76 -21.00 -30.95 -19.76
N TYR A 77 -21.00 -29.78 -20.40
CA TYR A 77 -19.99 -28.74 -20.16
C TYR A 77 -20.33 -27.88 -18.95
N LEU A 78 -21.61 -27.58 -18.73
CA LEU A 78 -22.08 -26.82 -17.57
C LEU A 78 -21.79 -27.53 -16.25
N CYS A 79 -21.88 -28.86 -16.19
CA CYS A 79 -21.57 -29.63 -14.98
C CYS A 79 -20.10 -29.55 -14.52
N GLN A 80 -19.22 -28.85 -15.25
CA GLN A 80 -17.90 -28.47 -14.73
C GLN A 80 -17.99 -27.37 -13.65
N SER A 81 -19.07 -26.61 -13.63
CA SER A 81 -19.43 -25.66 -12.56
C SER A 81 -20.11 -26.39 -11.41
N GLY A 82 -19.68 -26.12 -10.16
CA GLY A 82 -20.32 -26.70 -8.97
C GLY A 82 -21.80 -26.32 -8.83
N TYR A 83 -22.14 -25.10 -9.26
CA TYR A 83 -23.51 -24.59 -9.28
C TYR A 83 -24.41 -25.41 -10.22
N PHE A 84 -24.01 -25.56 -11.48
CA PHE A 84 -24.80 -26.31 -12.45
C PHE A 84 -24.78 -27.82 -12.21
N ALA A 85 -23.65 -28.37 -11.76
CA ALA A 85 -23.57 -29.77 -11.36
C ALA A 85 -24.61 -30.09 -10.27
N SER A 86 -24.73 -29.20 -9.27
CA SER A 86 -25.72 -29.34 -8.21
C SER A 86 -27.15 -29.21 -8.75
N MET A 87 -27.41 -28.20 -9.59
CA MET A 87 -28.72 -27.94 -10.20
C MET A 87 -29.23 -29.09 -11.08
N PHE A 88 -28.33 -29.71 -11.85
CA PHE A 88 -28.68 -30.82 -12.75
C PHE A 88 -28.67 -32.19 -12.07
N SER A 89 -28.17 -32.28 -10.84
CA SER A 89 -28.16 -33.52 -10.05
C SER A 89 -29.45 -33.72 -9.23
N GLY A 90 -29.78 -34.95 -8.86
CA GLY A 90 -30.82 -35.21 -7.85
C GLY A 90 -32.26 -34.98 -8.32
N ALA A 91 -33.11 -34.50 -7.40
CA ALA A 91 -34.56 -34.36 -7.56
C ALA A 91 -35.02 -32.91 -7.81
N TRP A 92 -34.10 -32.02 -8.21
CA TRP A 92 -34.44 -30.64 -8.57
C TRP A 92 -35.29 -30.63 -9.86
N ARG A 93 -36.24 -29.70 -9.94
CA ARG A 93 -37.11 -29.57 -11.11
C ARG A 93 -36.27 -29.30 -12.37
N GLU A 94 -35.24 -28.48 -12.20
CA GLU A 94 -34.28 -28.01 -13.19
C GLU A 94 -33.51 -29.16 -13.86
N ALA A 95 -33.34 -30.31 -13.20
CA ALA A 95 -32.68 -31.48 -13.77
C ALA A 95 -33.34 -31.96 -15.09
N THR A 96 -34.67 -31.88 -15.15
CA THR A 96 -35.47 -32.28 -16.33
C THR A 96 -35.81 -31.12 -17.27
N MET A 97 -35.51 -29.88 -16.88
CA MET A 97 -35.80 -28.71 -17.70
C MET A 97 -34.78 -28.57 -18.84
N ASN A 98 -35.25 -28.00 -19.95
CA ASN A 98 -34.44 -27.63 -21.12
C ASN A 98 -34.25 -26.10 -21.23
N THR A 99 -34.88 -25.32 -20.36
CA THR A 99 -34.75 -23.86 -20.26
C THR A 99 -34.66 -23.50 -18.79
N ILE A 100 -33.65 -22.71 -18.42
CA ILE A 100 -33.43 -22.21 -17.06
C ILE A 100 -33.30 -20.70 -17.11
N ASP A 101 -34.09 -20.02 -16.28
CA ASP A 101 -33.97 -18.58 -16.04
C ASP A 101 -33.06 -18.34 -14.82
N LEU A 102 -31.90 -17.71 -15.03
CA LEU A 102 -30.98 -17.34 -13.97
C LEU A 102 -31.19 -15.89 -13.55
N GLN A 103 -31.30 -15.67 -12.25
CA GLN A 103 -31.30 -14.35 -11.64
C GLN A 103 -29.89 -14.02 -11.18
N MET A 104 -29.41 -12.81 -11.47
CA MET A 104 -28.11 -12.34 -11.01
C MET A 104 -28.31 -11.58 -9.69
N PRO A 105 -27.84 -12.12 -8.55
CA PRO A 105 -27.99 -11.45 -7.25
C PRO A 105 -26.93 -10.36 -7.02
N ASP A 106 -25.88 -10.31 -7.83
CA ASP A 106 -24.74 -9.41 -7.71
C ASP A 106 -24.72 -8.43 -8.88
N GLU A 107 -24.70 -7.12 -8.56
CA GLU A 107 -24.70 -6.03 -9.53
C GLU A 107 -23.41 -5.96 -10.37
N ASN A 108 -22.32 -6.59 -9.91
CA ASN A 108 -21.09 -6.70 -10.69
C ASN A 108 -21.20 -7.74 -11.83
N ILE A 109 -22.27 -8.52 -11.90
CA ILE A 109 -22.46 -9.50 -12.97
C ILE A 109 -23.18 -8.86 -14.15
N ASP A 110 -22.44 -8.66 -15.24
CA ASP A 110 -22.95 -8.20 -16.53
C ASP A 110 -23.01 -9.33 -17.57
N SER A 111 -23.64 -9.04 -18.72
CA SER A 111 -23.89 -10.02 -19.77
C SER A 111 -22.59 -10.49 -20.44
N GLU A 112 -21.61 -9.59 -20.58
CA GLU A 112 -20.32 -9.90 -21.20
C GLU A 112 -19.52 -10.86 -20.30
N ALA A 113 -19.47 -10.60 -18.99
CA ALA A 113 -18.84 -11.47 -18.01
C ALA A 113 -19.51 -12.85 -17.96
N LEU A 114 -20.85 -12.89 -17.97
CA LEU A 114 -21.58 -14.16 -18.03
C LEU A 114 -21.26 -14.95 -19.30
N HIS A 115 -21.23 -14.28 -20.45
CA HIS A 115 -20.84 -14.89 -21.72
C HIS A 115 -19.41 -15.42 -21.69
N GLU A 116 -18.43 -14.64 -21.23
CA GLU A 116 -17.03 -15.05 -21.13
C GLU A 116 -16.85 -16.26 -20.20
N VAL A 117 -17.54 -16.27 -19.06
CA VAL A 117 -17.46 -17.35 -18.07
C VAL A 117 -18.12 -18.62 -18.59
N LEU A 118 -19.29 -18.53 -19.22
CA LEU A 118 -19.91 -19.70 -19.86
C LEU A 118 -19.04 -20.23 -21.00
N GLY A 119 -18.45 -19.34 -21.79
CA GLY A 119 -17.51 -19.70 -22.86
C GLY A 119 -16.25 -20.37 -22.34
N SER A 120 -15.77 -19.99 -21.16
CA SER A 120 -14.60 -20.58 -20.50
C SER A 120 -14.74 -22.09 -20.26
N LEU A 121 -15.97 -22.61 -20.16
CA LEU A 121 -16.25 -24.03 -19.99
C LEU A 121 -15.95 -24.84 -21.26
N TYR A 122 -15.90 -24.19 -22.43
CA TYR A 122 -15.70 -24.82 -23.74
C TYR A 122 -14.29 -24.61 -24.30
N GLN A 123 -13.45 -23.80 -23.65
CA GLN A 123 -12.11 -23.49 -24.14
C GLN A 123 -11.07 -23.40 -23.04
N SER A 124 -9.85 -23.84 -23.36
CA SER A 124 -8.67 -23.63 -22.54
C SER A 124 -7.47 -23.34 -23.46
N PRO A 125 -6.67 -22.28 -23.20
CA PRO A 125 -6.72 -21.36 -22.05
C PRO A 125 -7.82 -20.28 -22.15
N VAL A 126 -8.22 -19.74 -21.00
CA VAL A 126 -9.18 -18.63 -20.88
C VAL A 126 -8.42 -17.31 -20.85
N TYR A 127 -8.87 -16.32 -21.62
CA TYR A 127 -8.35 -14.96 -21.56
C TYR A 127 -9.25 -14.12 -20.64
N ILE A 128 -8.67 -13.51 -19.61
CA ILE A 128 -9.38 -12.68 -18.64
C ILE A 128 -8.91 -11.23 -18.81
N PRO A 129 -9.72 -10.35 -19.42
CA PRO A 129 -9.37 -8.95 -19.58
C PRO A 129 -9.25 -8.25 -18.20
N PRO A 130 -8.13 -7.56 -17.89
CA PRO A 130 -7.97 -6.87 -16.60
C PRO A 130 -9.06 -5.86 -16.25
N ARG A 131 -9.67 -5.24 -17.27
CA ARG A 131 -10.78 -4.29 -17.11
C ARG A 131 -12.07 -4.96 -16.62
N HIS A 132 -12.30 -6.24 -16.91
CA HIS A 132 -13.53 -6.98 -16.60
C HIS A 132 -13.30 -8.06 -15.53
N VAL A 133 -12.09 -8.15 -14.97
CA VAL A 133 -11.71 -9.21 -14.02
C VAL A 133 -12.62 -9.25 -12.79
N VAL A 134 -13.17 -8.11 -12.34
CA VAL A 134 -14.11 -8.06 -11.21
C VAL A 134 -15.45 -8.68 -11.59
N SER A 135 -16.03 -8.32 -12.74
CA SER A 135 -17.28 -8.91 -13.22
C SER A 135 -17.13 -10.42 -13.45
N ILE A 136 -16.03 -10.85 -14.08
CA ILE A 136 -15.72 -12.27 -14.31
C ILE A 136 -15.54 -13.01 -12.99
N LEU A 137 -14.86 -12.40 -11.99
CA LEU A 137 -14.73 -12.98 -10.66
C LEU A 137 -16.09 -13.14 -9.98
N ALA A 138 -16.97 -12.14 -10.06
CA ALA A 138 -18.32 -12.20 -9.49
C ALA A 138 -19.12 -13.36 -10.08
N THR A 139 -19.13 -13.46 -11.41
CA THR A 139 -19.82 -14.55 -12.12
C THR A 139 -19.19 -15.91 -11.83
N ALA A 140 -17.85 -16.02 -11.84
CA ALA A 140 -17.15 -17.27 -11.52
C ALA A 140 -17.43 -17.73 -10.09
N SER A 141 -17.54 -16.78 -9.14
CA SER A 141 -17.91 -17.06 -7.75
C SER A 141 -19.35 -17.57 -7.63
N MET A 142 -20.30 -16.90 -8.31
CA MET A 142 -21.70 -17.35 -8.36
C MET A 142 -21.83 -18.75 -8.95
N LEU A 143 -21.09 -19.03 -10.04
CA LEU A 143 -21.12 -20.32 -10.73
C LEU A 143 -20.16 -21.36 -10.12
N GLN A 144 -19.47 -21.05 -9.03
CA GLN A 144 -18.55 -21.95 -8.33
C GLN A 144 -17.48 -22.56 -9.27
N LEU A 145 -16.73 -21.69 -9.96
CA LEU A 145 -15.64 -22.05 -10.86
C LEU A 145 -14.29 -21.72 -10.24
N ASP A 146 -13.82 -22.56 -9.31
CA ASP A 146 -12.63 -22.31 -8.48
C ASP A 146 -11.36 -21.99 -9.27
N GLU A 147 -11.11 -22.70 -10.38
CA GLU A 147 -9.94 -22.46 -11.22
C GLU A 147 -10.01 -21.09 -11.92
N LEU A 148 -11.20 -20.65 -12.33
CA LEU A 148 -11.38 -19.33 -12.94
C LEU A 148 -11.25 -18.22 -11.89
N ILE A 149 -11.79 -18.44 -10.68
CA ILE A 149 -11.60 -17.54 -9.52
C ILE A 149 -10.09 -17.37 -9.22
N ARG A 150 -9.33 -18.47 -9.21
CA ARG A 150 -7.88 -18.45 -9.01
C ARG A 150 -7.17 -17.65 -10.12
N GLN A 151 -7.55 -17.84 -11.38
CA GLN A 151 -6.98 -17.10 -12.51
C GLN A 151 -7.31 -15.60 -12.44
N CYS A 152 -8.53 -15.22 -12.04
CA CYS A 152 -8.87 -13.82 -11.77
C CYS A 152 -7.95 -13.22 -10.69
N GLY A 153 -7.66 -13.97 -9.63
CA GLY A 153 -6.71 -13.55 -8.59
C GLY A 153 -5.30 -13.26 -9.13
N GLU A 154 -4.77 -14.11 -10.01
CA GLU A 154 -3.46 -13.87 -10.64
C GLU A 154 -3.48 -12.61 -11.53
N VAL A 155 -4.54 -12.40 -12.31
CA VAL A 155 -4.70 -11.17 -13.10
C VAL A 155 -4.74 -9.95 -12.18
N MET A 156 -5.54 -9.97 -11.11
CA MET A 156 -5.63 -8.86 -10.15
C MET A 156 -4.26 -8.53 -9.51
N LYS A 157 -3.47 -9.55 -9.18
CA LYS A 157 -2.10 -9.40 -8.67
C LYS A 157 -1.18 -8.74 -9.72
N GLU A 158 -1.31 -9.11 -10.98
CA GLU A 158 -0.52 -8.58 -12.10
C GLU A 158 -1.00 -7.20 -12.60
N THR A 159 -2.20 -6.75 -12.21
CA THR A 159 -2.78 -5.48 -12.71
C THR A 159 -3.24 -4.54 -11.59
N ALA A 160 -2.75 -4.73 -10.36
CA ALA A 160 -2.95 -3.81 -9.26
C ALA A 160 -2.21 -2.48 -9.52
N THR A 161 -2.97 -1.38 -9.52
CA THR A 161 -2.52 -0.01 -9.75
C THR A 161 -3.27 0.95 -8.84
N VAL A 162 -2.91 2.24 -8.85
CA VAL A 162 -3.63 3.30 -8.10
C VAL A 162 -5.12 3.39 -8.46
N TYR A 163 -5.52 2.97 -9.67
CA TYR A 163 -6.90 3.03 -10.13
C TYR A 163 -7.71 1.76 -9.83
N THR A 164 -7.03 0.62 -9.64
CA THR A 164 -7.66 -0.70 -9.48
C THR A 164 -7.58 -1.23 -8.05
N VAL A 165 -6.60 -0.79 -7.26
CA VAL A 165 -6.30 -1.38 -5.93
C VAL A 165 -7.48 -1.33 -4.96
N CYS A 166 -8.23 -0.22 -4.90
CA CYS A 166 -9.37 -0.13 -3.98
C CYS A 166 -10.52 -1.03 -4.44
N SER A 167 -10.81 -1.07 -5.74
CA SER A 167 -11.79 -1.99 -6.31
C SER A 167 -11.39 -3.44 -6.04
N TYR A 168 -10.14 -3.82 -6.30
CA TYR A 168 -9.64 -5.17 -6.04
C TYR A 168 -9.64 -5.52 -4.55
N TYR A 169 -9.35 -4.58 -3.65
CA TYR A 169 -9.44 -4.79 -2.21
C TYR A 169 -10.88 -5.15 -1.79
N HIS A 170 -11.87 -4.36 -2.25
CA HIS A 170 -13.28 -4.62 -1.95
C HIS A 170 -13.79 -5.91 -2.60
N SER A 171 -13.48 -6.16 -3.86
CA SER A 171 -13.86 -7.41 -4.53
C SER A 171 -13.22 -8.62 -3.86
N ALA A 172 -11.97 -8.53 -3.40
CA ALA A 172 -11.31 -9.61 -2.69
C ALA A 172 -11.98 -9.92 -1.33
N GLU A 173 -12.53 -8.92 -0.67
CA GLU A 173 -13.32 -9.12 0.55
C GLU A 173 -14.68 -9.76 0.24
N SER A 174 -15.41 -9.23 -0.74
CA SER A 174 -16.73 -9.73 -1.15
C SER A 174 -16.71 -11.17 -1.67
N TYR A 175 -15.68 -11.54 -2.43
CA TYR A 175 -15.57 -12.86 -3.07
C TYR A 175 -14.64 -13.83 -2.33
N GLY A 176 -14.05 -13.43 -1.20
CA GLY A 176 -13.26 -14.32 -0.35
C GLY A 176 -11.87 -14.67 -0.88
N LEU A 177 -11.12 -13.69 -1.42
CA LEU A 177 -9.75 -13.84 -1.90
C LEU A 177 -8.73 -13.20 -0.92
N PRO A 178 -8.39 -13.87 0.21
CA PRO A 178 -7.55 -13.27 1.25
C PRO A 178 -6.18 -12.83 0.76
N ASN A 179 -5.56 -13.60 -0.15
CA ASN A 179 -4.26 -13.26 -0.73
C ASN A 179 -4.29 -11.94 -1.51
N ILE A 180 -5.38 -11.67 -2.23
CA ILE A 180 -5.54 -10.44 -3.00
C ILE A 180 -5.88 -9.27 -2.07
N ARG A 181 -6.69 -9.49 -1.04
CA ARG A 181 -6.94 -8.50 0.01
C ARG A 181 -5.64 -8.05 0.67
N THR A 182 -4.80 -9.00 1.12
CA THR A 182 -3.50 -8.70 1.71
C THR A 182 -2.58 -7.98 0.74
N LEU A 183 -2.53 -8.39 -0.53
CA LEU A 183 -1.74 -7.73 -1.56
C LEU A 183 -2.17 -6.27 -1.77
N CYS A 184 -3.47 -6.02 -1.89
CA CYS A 184 -4.00 -4.68 -2.10
C CYS A 184 -3.77 -3.80 -0.87
N PHE A 185 -3.97 -4.34 0.33
CA PHE A 185 -3.69 -3.62 1.57
C PHE A 185 -2.20 -3.25 1.68
N GLN A 186 -1.30 -4.18 1.34
CA GLN A 186 0.13 -3.90 1.33
C GLN A 186 0.51 -2.85 0.28
N TRP A 187 -0.09 -2.90 -0.89
CA TRP A 187 0.08 -1.88 -1.92
C TRP A 187 -0.32 -0.50 -1.38
N LEU A 188 -1.44 -0.41 -0.66
CA LEU A 188 -1.90 0.84 -0.04
C LEU A 188 -0.91 1.35 1.01
N LEU A 189 -0.40 0.48 1.90
CA LEU A 189 0.63 0.84 2.89
C LEU A 189 1.90 1.40 2.25
N ASP A 190 2.27 0.88 1.08
CA ASP A 190 3.48 1.27 0.37
C ASP A 190 3.33 2.60 -0.38
N ASN A 191 2.12 2.90 -0.86
CA ASN A 191 1.89 4.00 -1.81
C ASN A 191 1.18 5.21 -1.22
N LEU A 192 0.42 5.07 -0.13
CA LEU A 192 -0.44 6.14 0.44
C LEU A 192 0.34 7.41 0.81
N MET A 193 1.58 7.27 1.26
CA MET A 193 2.41 8.40 1.69
C MET A 193 3.46 8.80 0.64
N THR A 194 3.34 8.30 -0.59
CA THR A 194 4.26 8.60 -1.69
C THR A 194 3.67 9.65 -2.64
N HIS A 195 4.47 10.07 -3.62
CA HIS A 195 4.02 10.94 -4.70
C HIS A 195 2.86 10.34 -5.53
N ARG A 196 2.59 9.04 -5.42
CA ARG A 196 1.48 8.36 -6.13
C ARG A 196 0.12 8.55 -5.47
N SER A 197 0.09 8.92 -4.19
CA SER A 197 -1.18 9.24 -3.53
C SER A 197 -1.74 10.54 -4.08
N ASP A 198 -2.68 10.40 -5.00
CA ASP A 198 -3.42 11.49 -5.60
C ASP A 198 -4.84 11.58 -5.03
N GLU A 199 -5.60 12.51 -5.58
CA GLU A 199 -7.00 12.70 -5.20
C GLU A 199 -7.86 11.47 -5.49
N VAL A 200 -7.57 10.74 -6.57
CA VAL A 200 -8.36 9.59 -7.02
C VAL A 200 -8.27 8.47 -6.00
N LEU A 201 -7.07 8.14 -5.54
CA LEU A 201 -6.86 7.13 -4.50
C LEU A 201 -7.59 7.53 -3.20
N LEU A 202 -7.41 8.77 -2.75
CA LEU A 202 -7.99 9.23 -1.48
C LEU A 202 -9.52 9.23 -1.51
N ARG A 203 -10.16 9.49 -2.66
CA ARG A 203 -11.62 9.44 -2.78
C ARG A 203 -12.18 8.04 -2.62
N GLN A 204 -11.46 7.02 -3.09
CA GLN A 204 -11.91 5.64 -3.09
C GLN A 204 -11.72 4.93 -1.73
N LEU A 205 -10.92 5.49 -0.82
CA LEU A 205 -10.64 4.87 0.47
C LEU A 205 -11.78 5.12 1.47
N SER A 206 -12.40 4.03 1.92
CA SER A 206 -13.39 4.07 2.99
C SER A 206 -12.76 4.43 4.35
N PRO A 207 -13.56 4.93 5.31
CA PRO A 207 -13.08 5.21 6.67
C PRO A 207 -12.46 3.99 7.36
N ASP A 208 -13.00 2.79 7.14
CA ASP A 208 -12.49 1.56 7.76
C ASP A 208 -11.11 1.17 7.22
N VAL A 209 -10.93 1.21 5.90
CA VAL A 209 -9.63 0.94 5.29
C VAL A 209 -8.61 2.01 5.71
N MET A 210 -9.02 3.28 5.72
CA MET A 210 -8.14 4.36 6.17
C MET A 210 -7.72 4.17 7.65
N LYS A 211 -8.64 3.77 8.52
CA LYS A 211 -8.35 3.45 9.92
C LYS A 211 -7.30 2.35 10.04
N GLU A 212 -7.45 1.24 9.31
CA GLU A 212 -6.49 0.13 9.29
C GLU A 212 -5.11 0.59 8.79
N LEU A 213 -5.07 1.42 7.73
CA LEU A 213 -3.82 1.95 7.18
C LEU A 213 -3.07 2.84 8.18
N ILE A 214 -3.77 3.75 8.86
CA ILE A 214 -3.14 4.65 9.84
C ILE A 214 -2.68 3.90 11.08
N ALA A 215 -3.42 2.88 11.52
CA ALA A 215 -3.05 2.04 12.66
C ALA A 215 -1.78 1.22 12.39
N SER A 216 -1.53 0.84 11.12
CA SER A 216 -0.42 -0.01 10.75
C SER A 216 0.95 0.63 10.97
N SER A 217 1.85 -0.12 11.61
CA SER A 217 3.27 0.22 11.72
C SER A 217 4.06 0.01 10.41
N GLU A 218 3.44 -0.63 9.42
CA GLU A 218 4.04 -0.89 8.11
C GLU A 218 3.72 0.20 7.09
N LEU A 219 2.92 1.20 7.45
CA LEU A 219 2.68 2.37 6.61
C LEU A 219 4.00 3.09 6.34
N LEU A 220 4.37 3.25 5.06
CA LEU A 220 5.62 3.86 4.65
C LEU A 220 5.57 5.39 4.76
N VAL A 221 5.71 5.95 5.96
CA VAL A 221 5.75 7.40 6.19
C VAL A 221 7.10 7.99 5.71
N MET A 222 7.07 8.98 4.82
CA MET A 222 8.28 9.47 4.13
C MET A 222 9.02 10.63 4.78
N GLU A 223 8.38 11.41 5.64
CA GLU A 223 9.03 12.50 6.35
C GLU A 223 8.78 12.32 7.84
N VAL A 224 7.61 12.73 8.32
CA VAL A 224 7.25 12.68 9.74
C VAL A 224 5.76 12.36 9.94
N GLU A 225 5.35 12.12 11.19
CA GLU A 225 3.95 11.82 11.52
C GLU A 225 3.00 13.00 11.22
N MET A 226 3.50 14.25 11.21
CA MET A 226 2.73 15.43 10.78
C MET A 226 2.23 15.32 9.33
N ASP A 227 2.95 14.61 8.45
CA ASP A 227 2.51 14.40 7.07
C ASP A 227 1.31 13.46 6.99
N VAL A 228 1.23 12.51 7.91
CA VAL A 228 0.06 11.63 8.05
C VAL A 228 -1.17 12.46 8.43
N TYR A 229 -1.02 13.39 9.38
CA TYR A 229 -2.09 14.34 9.73
C TYR A 229 -2.49 15.22 8.54
N ALA A 230 -1.51 15.78 7.82
CA ALA A 230 -1.78 16.58 6.63
C ALA A 230 -2.48 15.77 5.52
N MET A 231 -2.11 14.50 5.33
CA MET A 231 -2.76 13.58 4.39
C MET A 231 -4.21 13.30 4.81
N LEU A 232 -4.46 13.01 6.10
CA LEU A 232 -5.81 12.78 6.60
C LEU A 232 -6.72 13.99 6.44
N LYS A 233 -6.19 15.22 6.59
CA LYS A 233 -6.96 16.44 6.28
C LYS A 233 -7.40 16.47 4.82
N LYS A 234 -6.52 16.12 3.88
CA LYS A 234 -6.86 16.04 2.44
C LYS A 234 -7.93 14.97 2.20
N TRP A 235 -7.73 13.77 2.75
CA TRP A 235 -8.69 12.67 2.61
C TRP A 235 -10.07 13.04 3.14
N MET A 236 -10.16 13.49 4.39
CA MET A 236 -11.42 13.89 5.03
C MET A 236 -12.12 15.00 4.23
N TYR A 237 -11.37 15.99 3.76
CA TYR A 237 -11.92 17.05 2.91
C TYR A 237 -12.52 16.50 1.61
N LEU A 238 -11.86 15.54 0.95
CA LEU A 238 -12.37 14.91 -0.27
C LEU A 238 -13.63 14.07 -0.04
N GLN A 239 -13.73 13.43 1.13
CA GLN A 239 -14.93 12.68 1.54
C GLN A 239 -16.12 13.63 1.77
N LEU A 240 -15.86 14.78 2.41
CA LEU A 240 -16.88 15.80 2.71
C LEU A 240 -17.23 16.65 1.50
N GLN A 241 -16.33 16.80 0.53
CA GLN A 241 -16.52 17.58 -0.69
C GLN A 241 -16.26 16.72 -1.95
N PRO A 242 -17.21 15.82 -2.31
CA PRO A 242 -17.08 14.96 -3.49
C PRO A 242 -16.90 15.73 -4.81
N GLY A 243 -17.43 16.96 -4.87
CA GLY A 243 -17.38 17.83 -6.06
C GLY A 243 -16.11 18.65 -6.25
N TRP A 244 -15.11 18.55 -5.34
CA TRP A 244 -13.86 19.31 -5.50
C TRP A 244 -13.10 18.86 -6.77
N ARG A 245 -12.56 19.81 -7.54
CA ARG A 245 -11.85 19.56 -8.82
C ARG A 245 -10.64 20.48 -9.00
N GLY A 246 -9.98 20.84 -7.91
CA GLY A 246 -8.82 21.72 -7.93
C GLY A 246 -7.52 21.00 -8.35
N PRO A 247 -6.43 21.75 -8.61
CA PRO A 247 -5.13 21.13 -8.85
C PRO A 247 -4.59 20.51 -7.56
N ARG A 248 -3.82 19.41 -7.65
CA ARG A 248 -3.27 18.66 -6.50
C ARG A 248 -2.59 19.53 -5.43
N ARG A 249 -1.86 20.56 -5.83
CA ARG A 249 -1.17 21.50 -4.92
C ARG A 249 -2.11 22.37 -4.08
N ALA A 250 -3.34 22.60 -4.54
CA ALA A 250 -4.36 23.39 -3.85
C ALA A 250 -5.14 22.55 -2.82
N LEU A 251 -5.06 21.21 -2.88
CA LEU A 251 -5.88 20.32 -2.06
C LEU A 251 -5.73 20.58 -0.55
N LEU A 252 -4.49 20.68 -0.05
CA LEU A 252 -4.26 20.96 1.37
C LEU A 252 -4.63 22.40 1.77
N PRO A 253 -4.24 23.45 1.01
CA PRO A 253 -4.74 24.80 1.24
C PRO A 253 -6.26 24.90 1.29
N ASP A 254 -6.97 24.27 0.35
CA ASP A 254 -8.42 24.29 0.28
C ASP A 254 -9.06 23.53 1.47
N ALA A 255 -8.49 22.39 1.84
CA ALA A 255 -8.90 21.64 3.04
C ALA A 255 -8.71 22.48 4.32
N ASN A 256 -7.60 23.20 4.45
CA ASN A 256 -7.34 24.08 5.59
C ASN A 256 -8.32 25.26 5.62
N LEU A 257 -8.63 25.86 4.47
CA LEU A 257 -9.61 26.94 4.37
C LEU A 257 -11.02 26.47 4.74
N TRP A 258 -11.38 25.27 4.28
CA TRP A 258 -12.63 24.63 4.63
C TRP A 258 -12.74 24.36 6.14
N LEU A 259 -11.69 23.81 6.77
CA LEU A 259 -11.63 23.60 8.21
C LEU A 259 -11.76 24.92 8.98
N ALA A 260 -11.05 25.96 8.56
CA ALA A 260 -11.14 27.28 9.17
C ALA A 260 -12.55 27.88 9.07
N ARG A 261 -13.28 27.61 7.98
CA ARG A 261 -14.69 28.00 7.83
C ARG A 261 -15.59 27.20 8.76
N SER A 262 -15.47 25.87 8.76
CA SER A 262 -16.24 24.97 9.63
C SER A 262 -16.07 25.32 11.11
N LYS A 263 -14.85 25.66 11.54
CA LYS A 263 -14.55 26.15 12.90
C LYS A 263 -15.33 27.42 13.24
N ARG A 264 -15.39 28.40 12.32
CA ARG A 264 -16.14 29.65 12.55
C ARG A 264 -17.64 29.40 12.67
N GLU A 265 -18.18 28.55 11.82
CA GLU A 265 -19.60 28.19 11.81
C GLU A 265 -20.00 27.40 13.07
N SER A 266 -19.09 26.57 13.59
CA SER A 266 -19.31 25.73 14.78
C SER A 266 -19.00 26.42 16.11
N GLY A 267 -18.80 27.75 16.12
CA GLY A 267 -18.47 28.51 17.33
C GLY A 267 -17.13 28.14 17.98
N GLY A 268 -16.19 27.59 17.20
CA GLY A 268 -14.89 27.12 17.69
C GLY A 268 -14.87 25.68 18.20
N THR A 269 -16.00 24.96 18.14
CA THR A 269 -16.06 23.53 18.48
C THR A 269 -15.13 22.72 17.56
N PRO A 270 -14.27 21.83 18.10
CA PRO A 270 -13.44 20.97 17.28
C PRO A 270 -14.25 20.13 16.28
N PHE A 271 -13.78 20.03 15.03
CA PHE A 271 -14.57 19.38 13.97
C PHE A 271 -14.94 17.93 14.32
N LEU A 272 -14.04 17.14 14.93
CA LEU A 272 -14.31 15.75 15.31
C LEU A 272 -15.38 15.59 16.40
N GLU A 273 -15.76 16.64 17.14
CA GLU A 273 -16.87 16.60 18.11
C GLU A 273 -18.23 16.92 17.48
N THR A 274 -18.22 17.50 16.26
CA THR A 274 -19.44 17.78 15.50
C THR A 274 -20.10 16.49 15.03
N GLN A 275 -21.39 16.56 14.68
CA GLN A 275 -22.12 15.40 14.17
C GLN A 275 -21.50 14.81 12.90
N GLU A 276 -21.04 15.66 11.98
CA GLU A 276 -20.37 15.24 10.74
C GLU A 276 -18.98 14.66 11.00
N GLY A 277 -18.24 15.21 11.97
CA GLY A 277 -16.90 14.77 12.32
C GLY A 277 -16.82 13.37 12.96
N ARG A 278 -17.91 12.89 13.57
CA ARG A 278 -17.95 11.59 14.28
C ARG A 278 -17.55 10.41 13.41
N ALA A 279 -17.88 10.43 12.12
CA ALA A 279 -17.52 9.36 11.19
C ALA A 279 -15.99 9.21 11.01
N PHE A 280 -15.24 10.28 11.27
CA PHE A 280 -13.79 10.32 11.09
C PHE A 280 -13.01 10.05 12.39
N VAL A 281 -13.67 10.11 13.55
CA VAL A 281 -13.06 9.87 14.86
C VAL A 281 -12.23 8.58 14.92
N PRO A 282 -12.73 7.41 14.47
CA PRO A 282 -11.95 6.16 14.54
C PRO A 282 -10.64 6.21 13.75
N VAL A 283 -10.59 7.00 12.67
CA VAL A 283 -9.37 7.18 11.86
C VAL A 283 -8.37 8.06 12.59
N PHE A 284 -8.80 9.24 13.04
CA PHE A 284 -7.92 10.21 13.69
C PHE A 284 -7.41 9.76 15.07
N GLN A 285 -8.13 8.86 15.75
CA GLN A 285 -7.66 8.23 17.00
C GLN A 285 -6.40 7.37 16.82
N ASN A 286 -6.11 6.93 15.59
CA ASN A 286 -4.91 6.14 15.29
C ASN A 286 -3.68 7.02 14.96
N LEU A 287 -3.82 8.34 14.96
CA LEU A 287 -2.68 9.24 14.83
C LEU A 287 -1.76 9.10 16.03
N ARG A 288 -0.44 9.04 15.77
CA ARG A 288 0.55 9.00 16.84
C ARG A 288 0.85 10.42 17.30
N LEU A 289 -0.12 11.06 17.97
CA LEU A 289 -0.09 12.49 18.37
C LEU A 289 1.20 12.88 19.09
N ALA A 290 1.75 11.97 19.91
CA ALA A 290 3.02 12.13 20.61
C ALA A 290 4.24 12.31 19.69
N TYR A 291 4.12 12.06 18.38
CA TYR A 291 5.15 12.32 17.37
C TYR A 291 4.80 13.46 16.41
N ILE A 292 3.62 14.08 16.60
CA ILE A 292 3.19 15.25 15.84
C ILE A 292 3.44 16.52 16.66
N ILE A 293 3.09 16.52 17.95
CA ILE A 293 3.25 17.69 18.83
C ILE A 293 4.66 17.85 19.40
N CYS A 294 5.68 17.26 18.77
CA CYS A 294 7.06 17.28 19.24
C CYS A 294 7.78 18.62 19.04
N ASP A 295 7.27 19.47 18.15
CA ASP A 295 7.80 20.80 17.88
C ASP A 295 6.70 21.86 17.94
N LEU A 296 7.10 23.09 18.26
CA LEU A 296 6.17 24.19 18.50
C LEU A 296 5.35 24.55 17.25
N GLN A 297 5.90 24.41 16.05
CA GLN A 297 5.20 24.75 14.82
C GLN A 297 4.08 23.74 14.56
N SER A 298 4.38 22.44 14.64
CA SER A 298 3.38 21.37 14.45
C SER A 298 2.28 21.42 15.52
N ALA A 299 2.65 21.65 16.78
CA ALA A 299 1.71 21.85 17.88
C ALA A 299 0.73 23.01 17.61
N ARG A 300 1.25 24.17 17.19
CA ARG A 300 0.43 25.33 16.81
C ARG A 300 -0.51 25.03 15.65
N ILE A 301 -0.06 24.29 14.64
CA ILE A 301 -0.91 23.94 13.48
C ILE A 301 -2.10 23.10 13.94
N ILE A 302 -1.88 22.04 14.73
CA ILE A 302 -2.98 21.19 15.22
C ILE A 302 -3.97 22.00 16.06
N GLU A 303 -3.50 22.83 16.98
CA GLU A 303 -4.37 23.66 17.82
C GLU A 303 -5.17 24.68 17.00
N GLN A 304 -4.54 25.30 16.00
CA GLN A 304 -5.19 26.29 15.14
C GLN A 304 -6.27 25.67 14.27
N ASP A 305 -6.01 24.49 13.70
CA ASP A 305 -6.94 23.76 12.85
C ASP A 305 -8.26 23.46 13.59
N ALA A 306 -8.22 23.31 14.92
CA ALA A 306 -9.35 22.86 15.76
C ALA A 306 -10.07 21.66 15.14
N LEU A 307 -9.29 20.73 14.58
CA LEU A 307 -9.80 19.47 14.06
C LEU A 307 -9.89 18.45 15.20
N ILE A 308 -8.79 18.34 15.97
CA ILE A 308 -8.61 17.39 17.06
C ILE A 308 -9.06 18.06 18.39
N PRO A 309 -9.87 17.38 19.21
CA PRO A 309 -10.28 17.89 20.51
C PRO A 309 -9.09 18.15 21.44
N ALA A 310 -9.13 19.24 22.20
CA ALA A 310 -8.11 19.55 23.20
C ALA A 310 -7.95 18.42 24.23
N ALA A 311 -9.05 17.74 24.58
CA ALA A 311 -9.07 16.58 25.48
C ALA A 311 -8.16 15.42 25.00
N TRP A 312 -7.88 15.30 23.70
CA TRP A 312 -6.96 14.31 23.17
C TRP A 312 -5.50 14.77 23.25
N LEU A 313 -5.25 16.08 23.21
CA LEU A 313 -3.91 16.67 23.18
C LEU A 313 -3.33 16.87 24.59
N THR A 314 -4.15 17.31 25.55
CA THR A 314 -3.72 17.57 26.94
C THR A 314 -2.92 16.42 27.57
N PRO A 315 -3.42 15.16 27.59
CA PRO A 315 -2.65 14.06 28.18
C PRO A 315 -1.34 13.79 27.44
N VAL A 316 -1.28 14.06 26.14
CA VAL A 316 -0.06 13.86 25.34
C VAL A 316 0.98 14.94 25.66
N TYR A 317 0.57 16.19 25.86
CA TYR A 317 1.47 17.26 26.31
C TYR A 317 2.03 16.97 27.70
N GLU A 318 1.20 16.50 28.63
CA GLU A 318 1.62 16.12 29.98
C GLU A 318 2.65 14.97 29.94
N ASP A 319 2.35 13.91 29.20
CA ASP A 319 3.24 12.76 29.01
C ASP A 319 4.59 13.18 28.39
N GLN A 320 4.57 14.01 27.35
CA GLN A 320 5.79 14.49 26.70
C GLN A 320 6.62 15.40 27.62
N GLN A 321 5.97 16.28 28.37
CA GLN A 321 6.64 17.15 29.32
C GLN A 321 7.32 16.33 30.42
N LEU A 322 6.62 15.34 30.98
CA LEU A 322 7.19 14.44 31.98
C LEU A 322 8.37 13.65 31.41
N ALA A 323 8.23 13.11 30.19
CA ALA A 323 9.32 12.40 29.52
C ALA A 323 10.54 13.30 29.26
N LEU A 324 10.34 14.58 28.93
CA LEU A 324 11.43 15.55 28.76
C LEU A 324 12.13 15.84 30.09
N VAL A 325 11.39 15.99 31.18
CA VAL A 325 11.94 16.17 32.52
C VAL A 325 12.73 14.94 32.95
N GLN A 326 12.16 13.75 32.78
CA GLN A 326 12.82 12.47 33.07
C GLN A 326 14.10 12.28 32.23
N ALA A 327 14.09 12.60 30.95
CA ALA A 327 15.26 12.49 30.09
C ALA A 327 16.40 13.44 30.52
N LYS A 328 16.07 14.61 31.07
CA LYS A 328 17.08 15.56 31.59
C LYS A 328 17.61 15.17 32.96
N GLN A 329 16.78 14.57 33.80
CA GLN A 329 17.15 14.18 35.18
C GLN A 329 17.80 12.79 35.25
N SER A 330 17.41 11.88 34.36
CA SER A 330 17.96 10.52 34.31
C SER A 330 19.29 10.50 33.55
N LYS A 331 20.23 9.65 34.02
CA LYS A 331 21.40 9.24 33.24
C LYS A 331 21.09 8.04 32.32
N GLY A 332 19.80 7.81 32.04
CA GLY A 332 19.32 6.66 31.28
C GLY A 332 19.86 6.68 29.85
N VAL A 333 20.36 5.54 29.38
CA VAL A 333 20.99 5.41 28.06
C VAL A 333 19.95 5.30 26.95
N GLY A 334 18.69 5.00 27.26
CA GLY A 334 17.58 4.80 26.30
C GLY A 334 16.68 3.63 26.73
N PRO A 335 15.76 3.17 25.88
CA PRO A 335 14.92 2.01 26.17
C PRO A 335 15.77 0.75 26.44
N ILE A 336 15.45 0.05 27.53
CA ILE A 336 16.19 -1.13 28.00
C ILE A 336 15.51 -2.43 27.56
N ASP A 337 14.19 -2.41 27.37
CA ASP A 337 13.38 -3.58 27.02
C ASP A 337 12.58 -3.37 25.72
N ILE A 338 12.83 -4.20 24.71
CA ILE A 338 12.12 -4.18 23.41
C ILE A 338 10.91 -5.11 23.44
N HIS A 339 10.79 -5.97 24.46
CA HIS A 339 9.70 -6.93 24.60
C HIS A 339 8.33 -6.30 24.87
N VAL A 340 8.20 -4.98 24.77
CA VAL A 340 6.93 -4.27 24.83
C VAL A 340 6.08 -4.71 23.63
N PRO A 341 4.99 -5.49 23.82
CA PRO A 341 4.14 -5.97 22.72
C PRO A 341 3.55 -4.83 21.89
N ASN A 342 3.53 -3.63 22.46
CA ASN A 342 2.97 -2.41 21.88
C ASN A 342 4.02 -1.54 21.15
N PHE A 343 5.28 -1.96 20.99
CA PHE A 343 6.29 -1.22 20.24
C PHE A 343 5.80 -0.74 18.86
N PRO A 344 5.16 -1.59 18.02
CA PRO A 344 4.74 -1.18 16.69
C PRO A 344 3.70 -0.04 16.74
N VAL A 345 2.88 0.02 17.78
CA VAL A 345 1.82 1.00 17.98
C VAL A 345 2.37 2.33 18.50
N TYR A 346 3.35 2.27 19.41
CA TYR A 346 3.92 3.46 20.05
C TYR A 346 5.22 3.96 19.46
N SER A 347 5.71 3.35 18.37
CA SER A 347 6.87 3.85 17.67
C SER A 347 6.54 5.10 16.87
N MET A 348 7.53 5.93 16.63
CA MET A 348 7.49 6.99 15.66
C MET A 348 7.63 6.42 14.25
N ARG A 349 6.92 6.95 13.26
CA ARG A 349 7.16 6.67 11.84
C ARG A 349 7.83 7.87 11.18
N CYS A 350 8.90 7.61 10.46
CA CYS A 350 9.58 8.58 9.62
C CYS A 350 10.25 7.88 8.45
N GLY A 351 10.68 8.64 7.45
CA GLY A 351 11.35 8.03 6.32
C GLY A 351 12.14 9.01 5.49
N TYR A 352 12.55 8.54 4.32
CA TYR A 352 13.15 9.34 3.27
C TYR A 352 13.05 8.57 1.95
N HIS A 353 12.98 9.26 0.83
CA HIS A 353 13.01 8.63 -0.49
C HIS A 353 14.28 9.06 -1.23
N LEU A 354 15.06 8.07 -1.67
CA LEU A 354 16.27 8.27 -2.47
C LEU A 354 15.88 8.21 -3.94
N LEU A 355 16.10 9.29 -4.68
CA LEU A 355 15.69 9.41 -6.09
C LEU A 355 16.66 8.79 -7.09
N LYS A 356 17.96 8.82 -6.77
CA LYS A 356 19.04 8.32 -7.62
C LYS A 356 20.11 7.65 -6.75
N GLU A 357 20.91 6.80 -7.36
CA GLU A 357 22.11 6.29 -6.72
C GLU A 357 23.10 7.44 -6.47
N GLY A 358 23.73 7.42 -5.30
CA GLY A 358 24.62 8.49 -4.86
C GLY A 358 24.75 8.52 -3.34
N ARG A 359 25.76 9.22 -2.84
CA ARG A 359 25.87 9.43 -1.39
C ARG A 359 24.81 10.42 -0.95
N CYS A 360 24.04 10.06 0.07
CA CYS A 360 23.02 10.92 0.65
C CYS A 360 23.14 10.87 2.17
N ARG A 361 22.90 12.01 2.82
CA ARG A 361 22.80 12.12 4.27
C ARG A 361 21.54 12.88 4.61
N TRP A 362 20.78 12.42 5.60
CA TRP A 362 19.62 13.15 6.10
C TRP A 362 19.49 12.98 7.61
N LEU A 363 18.72 13.89 8.21
CA LEU A 363 18.38 13.83 9.62
C LEU A 363 16.88 13.92 9.79
N TRP A 364 16.37 13.09 10.66
CA TRP A 364 15.03 13.22 11.22
C TRP A 364 15.10 14.18 12.41
N ALA A 365 14.96 15.47 12.13
CA ALA A 365 14.91 16.52 13.15
C ALA A 365 13.53 16.59 13.80
N ILE A 366 13.16 15.60 14.62
CA ILE A 366 11.75 15.44 15.03
C ILE A 366 11.56 15.47 16.56
N LEU A 367 12.62 15.70 17.32
CA LEU A 367 12.54 15.69 18.77
C LEU A 367 13.52 16.72 19.37
N ASN A 368 13.04 17.53 20.32
CA ASN A 368 13.84 18.45 21.15
C ASN A 368 14.79 17.73 22.15
N PHE A 369 15.21 16.50 21.82
CA PHE A 369 15.83 15.54 22.73
C PHE A 369 17.34 15.34 22.49
N ASP A 370 18.00 16.35 21.92
CA ASP A 370 19.45 16.34 21.68
C ASP A 370 19.87 15.11 20.86
N TRP A 371 19.19 14.94 19.72
CA TRP A 371 19.32 13.78 18.84
C TRP A 371 20.38 13.98 17.75
N ASP A 372 21.45 13.21 17.90
CA ASP A 372 22.63 13.24 17.04
C ASP A 372 22.59 12.18 15.92
N LEU A 373 21.48 11.44 15.71
CA LEU A 373 21.43 10.40 14.68
C LEU A 373 21.30 11.02 13.29
N VAL A 374 22.31 10.76 12.48
CA VAL A 374 22.35 11.00 11.05
C VAL A 374 22.15 9.65 10.36
N VAL A 375 21.33 9.62 9.32
CA VAL A 375 21.27 8.46 8.43
C VAL A 375 21.98 8.77 7.14
N CYS A 376 22.86 7.86 6.76
CA CYS A 376 23.67 7.96 5.56
C CYS A 376 23.31 6.80 4.64
N TYR A 377 23.15 7.11 3.36
CA TYR A 377 23.18 6.13 2.29
C TYR A 377 24.49 6.32 1.51
N ALA A 378 25.34 5.31 1.51
CA ALA A 378 26.61 5.33 0.79
C ALA A 378 27.00 3.91 0.37
N ASN A 379 27.55 3.76 -0.85
CA ASN A 379 28.00 2.47 -1.38
C ASN A 379 26.93 1.36 -1.26
N ARG A 380 25.66 1.68 -1.56
CA ARG A 380 24.51 0.76 -1.39
C ARG A 380 24.29 0.26 0.03
N ARG A 381 24.72 1.02 1.04
CA ARG A 381 24.51 0.70 2.45
C ARG A 381 23.81 1.83 3.17
N ILE A 382 22.89 1.47 4.07
CA ILE A 382 22.25 2.40 4.99
C ILE A 382 22.97 2.30 6.33
N ILE A 383 23.50 3.44 6.78
CA ILE A 383 24.36 3.57 7.95
C ILE A 383 23.71 4.55 8.92
N PHE A 384 23.65 4.18 10.19
CA PHE A 384 23.26 5.04 11.29
C PHE A 384 24.51 5.59 11.95
N LYS A 385 24.63 6.92 12.03
CA LYS A 385 25.76 7.63 12.62
C LYS A 385 25.29 8.51 13.75
N ARG A 386 25.96 8.48 14.90
CA ARG A 386 25.72 9.47 15.98
C ARG A 386 26.73 10.61 15.88
N SER A 387 26.38 11.73 15.26
CA SER A 387 27.28 12.87 15.02
C SER A 387 27.31 13.89 16.16
N THR A 388 28.48 14.17 16.73
CA THR A 388 28.64 15.17 17.79
C THR A 388 28.92 16.61 17.30
N ARG A 389 29.07 16.81 15.98
CA ARG A 389 29.29 18.15 15.39
C ARG A 389 28.00 18.98 15.43
N ASN A 390 28.02 19.97 16.34
CA ASN A 390 27.15 21.14 16.46
C ASN A 390 26.26 21.43 15.23
N LYS A 391 24.94 21.29 15.40
CA LYS A 391 23.98 22.04 14.58
C LYS A 391 23.94 23.49 15.06
N SER A 392 23.90 24.42 14.13
CA SER A 392 23.72 25.88 14.32
C SER A 392 22.40 26.30 14.98
N HIS A 393 21.65 25.38 15.59
CA HIS A 393 20.28 25.59 16.06
C HIS A 393 20.07 25.08 17.50
N GLY A 394 20.82 25.62 18.46
CA GLY A 394 20.44 25.81 19.87
C GLY A 394 19.83 24.67 20.72
N LEU A 395 19.61 23.48 20.17
CA LEU A 395 19.21 22.26 20.86
C LEU A 395 20.49 21.56 21.29
N GLY A 396 20.51 21.09 22.53
CA GLY A 396 21.72 20.58 23.17
C GLY A 396 22.33 19.41 22.40
N ILE A 397 23.63 19.22 22.56
CA ILE A 397 24.27 17.95 22.22
C ILE A 397 24.11 17.05 23.43
N SER A 398 23.71 15.80 23.22
CA SER A 398 23.59 14.88 24.35
C SER A 398 24.98 14.58 24.90
N LEU A 399 25.21 14.96 26.15
CA LEU A 399 26.46 14.67 26.85
C LEU A 399 26.62 13.17 27.20
N LEU A 400 25.62 12.32 26.95
CA LEU A 400 25.70 10.89 27.23
C LEU A 400 26.80 10.23 26.37
N TRP A 401 27.60 9.36 26.99
CA TRP A 401 28.69 8.66 26.31
C TRP A 401 28.19 7.60 25.32
N GLN A 402 27.00 7.04 25.57
CA GLN A 402 26.31 6.06 24.72
C GLN A 402 24.81 6.39 24.71
N ARG A 403 24.10 6.04 23.63
CA ARG A 403 22.63 6.06 23.57
C ARG A 403 22.09 4.79 22.92
N LYS A 404 20.98 4.28 23.45
CA LYS A 404 20.23 3.14 22.92
C LYS A 404 19.05 3.62 22.10
N VAL A 405 18.86 3.01 20.93
CA VAL A 405 17.76 3.31 20.00
C VAL A 405 17.12 2.02 19.55
N ALA A 406 15.84 1.87 19.86
CA ALA A 406 15.06 0.74 19.37
C ALA A 406 14.42 1.11 18.03
N PHE A 407 14.59 0.28 17.01
CA PHE A 407 14.12 0.58 15.67
C PHE A 407 13.74 -0.65 14.84
N ARG A 408 12.95 -0.39 13.78
CA ARG A 408 12.74 -1.27 12.63
C ARG A 408 12.82 -0.44 11.36
N LEU A 409 13.70 -0.81 10.45
CA LEU A 409 13.86 -0.12 9.17
C LEU A 409 13.35 -1.01 8.04
N CYS A 410 12.59 -0.42 7.12
CA CYS A 410 12.07 -1.03 5.91
C CYS A 410 12.59 -0.26 4.69
N VAL A 411 13.18 -0.98 3.74
CA VAL A 411 13.62 -0.47 2.45
C VAL A 411 12.74 -1.08 1.38
N VAL A 412 12.12 -0.25 0.56
CA VAL A 412 11.22 -0.69 -0.53
C VAL A 412 11.58 0.02 -1.83
N SER A 413 11.62 -0.72 -2.93
CA SER A 413 11.62 -0.17 -4.28
C SER A 413 10.28 -0.47 -4.94
N LEU A 414 9.70 0.53 -5.61
CA LEU A 414 8.39 0.41 -6.26
C LEU A 414 8.53 0.57 -7.78
N ASP A 415 7.85 -0.28 -8.55
CA ASP A 415 7.75 -0.13 -10.00
C ASP A 415 6.87 1.07 -10.41
N ILE A 416 6.69 1.25 -11.73
CA ILE A 416 5.85 2.31 -12.29
C ILE A 416 4.36 2.19 -11.90
N THR A 417 3.91 1.00 -11.50
CA THR A 417 2.53 0.71 -11.07
C THR A 417 2.34 0.85 -9.55
N GLY A 418 3.43 1.05 -8.81
CA GLY A 418 3.43 1.13 -7.35
C GLY A 418 3.62 -0.21 -6.65
N ARG A 419 3.91 -1.31 -7.36
CA ARG A 419 4.18 -2.60 -6.72
C ARG A 419 5.63 -2.68 -6.26
N ALA A 420 5.85 -3.33 -5.12
CA ALA A 420 7.18 -3.58 -4.62
C ALA A 420 7.95 -4.57 -5.51
N THR A 421 9.04 -4.10 -6.13
CA THR A 421 10.01 -4.94 -6.85
C THR A 421 11.08 -5.47 -5.92
N PHE A 422 11.36 -4.72 -4.84
CA PHE A 422 12.29 -5.09 -3.80
C PHE A 422 11.74 -4.65 -2.45
N ARG A 423 11.91 -5.50 -1.44
CA ARG A 423 11.62 -5.19 -0.04
C ARG A 423 12.64 -5.86 0.87
N LYS A 424 13.19 -5.08 1.79
CA LYS A 424 14.05 -5.58 2.86
C LYS A 424 13.74 -4.85 4.15
N SER A 425 13.38 -5.60 5.18
CA SER A 425 13.09 -5.07 6.51
C SER A 425 14.03 -5.67 7.53
N THR A 426 14.46 -4.87 8.50
CA THR A 426 15.12 -5.39 9.70
C THR A 426 14.08 -5.99 10.64
N GLU A 427 14.51 -6.86 11.55
CA GLU A 427 13.75 -7.14 12.76
C GLU A 427 13.76 -5.93 13.70
N TYR A 428 12.93 -5.97 14.74
CA TYR A 428 12.99 -4.99 15.82
C TYR A 428 14.25 -5.21 16.64
N GLN A 429 15.10 -4.21 16.72
CA GLN A 429 16.40 -4.31 17.39
C GLN A 429 16.77 -3.01 18.10
N VAL A 430 17.62 -3.11 19.13
CA VAL A 430 18.20 -1.95 19.82
C VAL A 430 19.65 -1.82 19.43
N LEU A 431 19.99 -0.64 18.93
CA LEU A 431 21.37 -0.24 18.72
C LEU A 431 21.85 0.56 19.89
N SER A 432 23.12 0.37 20.26
CA SER A 432 23.81 1.24 21.20
C SER A 432 24.89 1.99 20.45
N LEU A 433 24.75 3.30 20.30
CA LEU A 433 25.68 4.15 19.56
C LEU A 433 26.45 5.08 20.52
N GLY A 434 27.77 4.93 20.51
CA GLY A 434 28.74 5.85 21.08
C GLY A 434 28.86 7.15 20.28
N ARG A 435 29.68 8.08 20.78
CA ARG A 435 29.94 9.34 20.07
C ARG A 435 30.71 9.09 18.78
N ASP A 436 30.21 9.62 17.66
CA ASP A 436 30.78 9.50 16.31
C ASP A 436 30.95 8.06 15.81
N GLU A 437 30.18 7.13 16.39
CA GLU A 437 30.08 5.75 15.95
C GLU A 437 29.10 5.63 14.77
N ASP A 438 29.51 4.84 13.77
CA ASP A 438 28.75 4.53 12.57
C ASP A 438 28.44 3.03 12.57
N LEU A 439 27.18 2.67 12.38
CA LEU A 439 26.74 1.29 12.28
C LEU A 439 26.01 1.05 10.97
N GLU A 440 26.44 0.03 10.24
CA GLU A 440 25.72 -0.48 9.07
C GLU A 440 24.42 -1.16 9.51
N VAL A 441 23.29 -0.68 9.00
CA VAL A 441 21.95 -1.16 9.35
C VAL A 441 21.36 -2.04 8.24
N VAL A 442 21.58 -1.66 6.98
CA VAL A 442 21.17 -2.46 5.82
C VAL A 442 22.25 -2.43 4.76
N ASN A 443 22.60 -3.62 4.25
CA ASN A 443 23.44 -3.80 3.08
C ASN A 443 22.59 -4.15 1.84
N LEU A 444 22.76 -3.41 0.74
CA LEU A 444 22.09 -3.58 -0.56
C LEU A 444 23.10 -3.83 -1.71
N GLU A 445 24.37 -4.15 -1.42
CA GLU A 445 25.41 -4.33 -2.44
C GLU A 445 25.06 -5.43 -3.44
N ASP A 446 24.64 -6.59 -2.95
CA ASP A 446 24.25 -7.75 -3.78
C ASP A 446 22.76 -7.79 -4.13
N GLN A 447 22.04 -6.69 -3.95
CA GLN A 447 20.59 -6.63 -4.18
C GLN A 447 20.29 -5.85 -5.45
N ASP A 448 19.43 -6.38 -6.32
CA ASP A 448 18.95 -5.66 -7.49
C ASP A 448 17.83 -4.71 -7.07
N VAL A 449 18.20 -3.46 -6.79
CA VAL A 449 17.29 -2.41 -6.31
C VAL A 449 17.16 -1.31 -7.36
N VAL A 450 15.93 -0.96 -7.69
CA VAL A 450 15.60 0.11 -8.64
C VAL A 450 15.28 1.41 -7.89
N PHE A 451 15.74 2.55 -8.40
CA PHE A 451 15.39 3.85 -7.84
C PHE A 451 14.07 4.38 -8.43
N PRO A 452 13.24 5.11 -7.65
CA PRO A 452 13.50 5.56 -6.29
C PRO A 452 13.34 4.46 -5.23
N ILE A 453 14.15 4.55 -4.17
CA ILE A 453 14.08 3.67 -3.00
C ILE A 453 13.46 4.45 -1.85
N TYR A 454 12.49 3.84 -1.19
CA TYR A 454 11.80 4.36 -0.01
C TYR A 454 12.38 3.71 1.24
N VAL A 455 12.92 4.52 2.14
CA VAL A 455 13.47 4.09 3.43
C VAL A 455 12.51 4.57 4.51
N ALA A 456 11.74 3.67 5.09
CA ALA A 456 10.85 3.95 6.22
C ALA A 456 11.42 3.36 7.50
N CYS A 457 11.31 4.08 8.61
CA CYS A 457 11.81 3.65 9.90
C CYS A 457 10.77 3.86 11.00
N ASN A 458 10.65 2.85 11.85
CA ASN A 458 9.91 2.91 13.09
C ASN A 458 10.92 3.07 14.24
N PHE A 459 10.81 4.12 15.06
CA PHE A 459 11.69 4.35 16.21
C PHE A 459 10.93 4.39 17.52
N LEU A 460 11.45 3.81 18.59
CA LEU A 460 10.97 4.08 19.95
C LEU A 460 12.07 4.79 20.75
N TYR A 461 11.74 5.98 21.22
CA TYR A 461 12.69 6.89 21.85
C TYR A 461 12.58 6.91 23.38
N ILE A 462 11.36 6.99 23.90
CA ILE A 462 11.10 7.15 25.34
C ILE A 462 10.93 5.76 25.95
N PRO A 463 11.68 5.41 27.02
CA PRO A 463 11.28 4.31 27.88
C PRO A 463 9.93 4.67 28.50
N ARG A 464 8.84 4.16 27.92
CA ARG A 464 7.57 4.15 28.65
C ARG A 464 7.71 3.07 29.70
N GLU A 465 7.94 3.46 30.94
CA GLU A 465 7.64 2.56 32.06
C GLU A 465 6.19 2.14 31.87
N GLY A 466 5.96 0.84 31.78
CA GLY A 466 4.60 0.32 31.74
C GLY A 466 3.90 0.88 32.97
N ARG A 467 2.90 1.75 32.76
CA ARG A 467 1.86 1.85 33.78
C ARG A 467 1.30 0.44 33.86
N SER A 468 1.71 -0.30 34.88
CA SER A 468 0.97 -1.46 35.33
C SER A 468 -0.46 -0.98 35.45
N SER A 469 -1.32 -1.49 34.57
CA SER A 469 -2.76 -1.36 34.72
C SER A 469 -3.10 -1.98 36.07
N GLU A 470 -3.34 -1.14 37.08
CA GLU A 470 -4.16 -1.52 38.24
C GLU A 470 -5.62 -1.65 37.81
#